data_AF-A0A8J6R3Q2-F1
#
_entry.id   AF-A0A8J6R3Q2-F1
#
_cell.length_a   1.000
_cell.length_b   1.000
_cell.length_c   1.000
_cell.angle_alpha   90.00
_cell.angle_beta   90.00
_cell.angle_gamma   90.00
#
_symmetry.space_group_name_H-M   'P 1'
#
loop_
_entity.id
_entity.type
_entity.pdbx_description
1 polymer ?
#
loop_
_entity_poly.entity_id
_entity_poly.type
_entity_poly.pdbx_seq_one_letter_code
_entity_poly.pdbx_strand_id
1 'polypeptide(L)'
;MSEKSEHSLAPAQLSNDSAEYIHPTDRPDLTLPNDVKNFLKQLFLECNRKISFQLSMFPNAHEESLDLLFISHFAHMQGAIKFDSNWTLRIDAHFIGGGRHFRTWEVADIGLMVMFRKNGRITRSKLAFLQSKKLYASPLKYKPQDPHFRAGLGRLLVTEEEHCELVKTMLLKYSEKSKYKALKLKSEQEGAMSMFSSRHNITLHYLLYNPSLIPWEIKTPVEGVPTIDENKVGCRVISKPFLDTSFQDKQVNYAPSYKDIRDAFKKDFSDQESVAGWKMENFICDLFINGKEGLVDDSPNFQTMLRIMSQKTSPISSALSITFDFEE
;
A
#
# COMPACT_ATOMS: atom_id res chain seq x y z
N MET A 1 43.70 -27.30 -39.48
CA MET A 1 43.98 -28.19 -38.33
C MET A 1 43.76 -27.34 -37.08
N SER A 2 42.56 -27.37 -36.47
CA SER A 2 42.15 -28.29 -35.37
C SER A 2 43.06 -28.10 -34.14
N GLU A 3 42.64 -27.79 -32.91
CA GLU A 3 41.37 -28.06 -32.21
C GLU A 3 41.35 -27.35 -30.83
N LYS A 4 40.15 -26.96 -30.35
CA LYS A 4 39.62 -26.94 -28.96
C LYS A 4 40.38 -26.24 -27.81
N SER A 5 39.70 -25.27 -27.18
CA SER A 5 39.40 -25.34 -25.74
C SER A 5 38.12 -24.55 -25.40
N GLU A 6 37.03 -25.28 -25.18
CA GLU A 6 35.78 -24.77 -24.61
C GLU A 6 35.95 -24.53 -23.11
N HIS A 7 35.74 -23.31 -22.63
CA HIS A 7 35.45 -23.06 -21.22
C HIS A 7 33.94 -22.88 -21.06
N SER A 8 33.29 -24.02 -20.79
CA SER A 8 31.92 -24.12 -20.30
C SER A 8 31.86 -23.53 -18.88
N LEU A 9 31.19 -22.39 -18.74
CA LEU A 9 30.75 -21.88 -17.44
C LEU A 9 29.47 -22.64 -17.06
N ALA A 10 29.64 -23.75 -16.35
CA ALA A 10 28.52 -24.44 -15.70
C ALA A 10 27.91 -23.51 -14.64
N PRO A 11 26.58 -23.34 -14.58
CA PRO A 11 25.94 -22.61 -13.51
C PRO A 11 26.10 -23.38 -12.19
N ALA A 12 26.55 -22.68 -11.16
CA ALA A 12 26.68 -23.20 -9.81
C ALA A 12 25.35 -23.85 -9.36
N GLN A 13 25.41 -25.12 -9.01
CA GLN A 13 24.30 -25.84 -8.40
C GLN A 13 23.95 -25.15 -7.08
N LEU A 14 22.76 -24.55 -7.03
CA LEU A 14 22.12 -24.13 -5.79
C LEU A 14 21.87 -25.39 -4.96
N SER A 15 22.57 -25.51 -3.84
CA SER A 15 22.30 -26.51 -2.83
C SER A 15 20.86 -26.35 -2.35
N ASN A 16 20.06 -27.40 -2.53
CA ASN A 16 18.76 -27.58 -1.90
C ASN A 16 18.97 -27.81 -0.40
N ASP A 17 19.30 -26.75 0.34
CA ASP A 17 18.99 -26.70 1.76
C ASP A 17 17.54 -26.24 1.87
N SER A 18 16.64 -27.22 1.91
CA SER A 18 15.26 -27.04 2.33
C SER A 18 15.26 -26.61 3.79
N ALA A 19 15.48 -25.33 4.04
CA ALA A 19 15.14 -24.71 5.31
C ALA A 19 13.65 -24.98 5.55
N GLU A 20 13.34 -25.78 6.56
CA GLU A 20 11.97 -25.98 7.03
C GLU A 20 11.32 -24.61 7.24
N TYR A 21 10.30 -24.33 6.44
CA TYR A 21 9.49 -23.12 6.57
C TYR A 21 8.74 -23.20 7.90
N ILE A 22 9.30 -22.60 8.96
CA ILE A 22 8.59 -22.45 10.23
C ILE A 22 7.37 -21.55 9.97
N HIS A 23 6.17 -22.08 10.20
CA HIS A 23 4.95 -21.33 9.93
C HIS A 23 4.82 -20.14 10.91
N PRO A 24 4.34 -18.97 10.44
CA PRO A 24 4.20 -17.77 11.27
C PRO A 24 3.35 -17.91 12.54
N THR A 25 2.51 -18.95 12.61
CA THR A 25 1.60 -19.25 13.73
C THR A 25 2.24 -20.06 14.85
N ASP A 26 3.45 -20.58 14.67
CA ASP A 26 4.04 -21.53 15.61
C ASP A 26 4.93 -20.83 16.67
N ARG A 27 4.80 -19.51 16.79
CA ARG A 27 5.59 -18.64 17.67
C ARG A 27 4.70 -17.73 18.53
N PRO A 28 4.14 -18.26 19.63
CA PRO A 28 3.31 -17.49 20.57
C PRO A 28 4.04 -16.31 21.24
N ASP A 29 5.38 -16.27 21.16
CA ASP A 29 6.28 -15.27 21.72
C ASP A 29 6.19 -13.87 21.09
N LEU A 30 5.46 -13.70 19.98
CA LEU A 30 5.32 -12.40 19.29
C LEU A 30 3.88 -11.87 19.26
N THR A 31 3.06 -12.28 20.22
CA THR A 31 1.72 -11.68 20.38
C THR A 31 1.85 -10.28 20.96
N LEU A 32 1.42 -9.27 20.21
CA LEU A 32 1.42 -7.89 20.73
C LEU A 32 0.53 -7.77 21.97
N PRO A 33 1.02 -7.13 23.04
CA PRO A 33 0.18 -6.73 24.18
C PRO A 33 -0.99 -5.83 23.76
N ASN A 34 -2.08 -5.89 24.53
CA ASN A 34 -3.32 -5.18 24.20
C ASN A 34 -3.17 -3.66 24.15
N ASP A 35 -2.38 -3.07 25.05
CA ASP A 35 -2.07 -1.63 25.08
C ASP A 35 -1.36 -1.18 23.78
N VAL A 36 -0.33 -1.91 23.35
CA VAL A 36 0.39 -1.65 22.08
C VAL A 36 -0.53 -1.85 20.88
N LYS A 37 -1.31 -2.95 20.86
CA LYS A 37 -2.24 -3.27 19.78
C LYS A 37 -3.32 -2.19 19.63
N ASN A 38 -3.93 -1.76 20.74
CA ASN A 38 -4.96 -0.75 20.76
C ASN A 38 -4.42 0.61 20.29
N PHE A 39 -3.22 0.98 20.75
CA PHE A 39 -2.54 2.19 20.30
C PHE A 39 -2.33 2.20 18.78
N LEU A 40 -1.76 1.13 18.23
CA LEU A 40 -1.53 1.01 16.78
C LEU A 40 -2.84 1.04 16.00
N LYS A 41 -3.85 0.31 16.46
CA LYS A 41 -5.16 0.27 15.79
C LYS A 41 -5.81 1.65 15.75
N GLN A 42 -5.75 2.39 16.85
CA GLN A 42 -6.25 3.76 16.91
C GLN A 42 -5.46 4.68 15.97
N LEU A 43 -4.13 4.58 15.97
CA LEU A 43 -3.26 5.40 15.13
C LEU A 43 -3.54 5.20 13.63
N PHE A 44 -3.66 3.94 13.18
CA PHE A 44 -4.00 3.66 11.78
C PHE A 44 -5.47 3.99 11.45
N LEU A 45 -6.39 3.87 12.40
CA LEU A 45 -7.78 4.30 12.23
C LEU A 45 -7.86 5.82 12.01
N GLU A 46 -7.09 6.61 12.75
CA GLU A 46 -6.99 8.06 12.57
C GLU A 46 -6.38 8.43 11.22
N CYS A 47 -5.31 7.74 10.82
CA CYS A 47 -4.72 7.89 9.49
C CYS A 47 -5.76 7.61 8.38
N ASN A 48 -6.49 6.51 8.50
CA ASN A 48 -7.57 6.12 7.58
C ASN A 48 -8.62 7.23 7.49
N ARG A 49 -9.13 7.71 8.63
CA ARG A 49 -10.12 8.79 8.70
C ARG A 49 -9.61 10.05 8.00
N LYS A 50 -8.36 10.45 8.25
CA LYS A 50 -7.76 11.65 7.67
C LYS A 50 -7.65 11.57 6.14
N ILE A 51 -7.16 10.45 5.61
CA ILE A 51 -7.03 10.24 4.16
C ILE A 51 -8.39 10.20 3.48
N SER A 52 -9.34 9.44 4.05
CA SER A 52 -10.68 9.33 3.48
C SER A 52 -11.47 10.63 3.55
N PHE A 53 -11.28 11.41 4.62
CA PHE A 53 -11.82 12.76 4.72
C PHE A 53 -11.24 13.69 3.65
N GLN A 54 -9.91 13.67 3.47
CA GLN A 54 -9.24 14.46 2.43
C GLN A 54 -9.78 14.12 1.04
N LEU A 55 -9.96 12.83 0.73
CA LEU A 55 -10.51 12.41 -0.56
C LEU A 55 -12.00 12.75 -0.72
N SER A 56 -12.78 12.70 0.37
CA SER A 56 -14.18 13.16 0.39
C SER A 56 -14.30 14.66 0.12
N MET A 57 -13.36 15.47 0.62
CA MET A 57 -13.32 16.92 0.43
C MET A 57 -12.75 17.34 -0.93
N PHE A 58 -11.70 16.65 -1.38
CA PHE A 58 -10.96 17.00 -2.59
C PHE A 58 -10.87 15.77 -3.51
N PRO A 59 -11.96 15.38 -4.20
CA PRO A 59 -11.96 14.20 -5.08
C PRO A 59 -10.94 14.27 -6.23
N ASN A 60 -10.54 15.49 -6.58
CA ASN A 60 -9.50 15.83 -7.55
C ASN A 60 -8.07 15.62 -7.03
N ALA A 61 -7.86 15.40 -5.71
CA ALA A 61 -6.54 15.16 -5.12
C ALA A 61 -5.79 14.03 -5.84
N HIS A 62 -4.52 14.24 -6.13
CA HIS A 62 -3.66 13.24 -6.76
C HIS A 62 -3.41 12.05 -5.83
N GLU A 63 -3.18 10.85 -6.39
CA GLU A 63 -2.92 9.62 -5.60
C GLU A 63 -1.67 9.82 -4.73
N GLU A 64 -0.64 10.44 -5.32
CA GLU A 64 0.63 10.77 -4.67
C GLU A 64 0.46 11.71 -3.47
N SER A 65 -0.55 12.60 -3.50
CA SER A 65 -0.87 13.46 -2.36
C SER A 65 -1.49 12.68 -1.20
N LEU A 66 -2.23 11.60 -1.49
CA LEU A 66 -2.81 10.71 -0.47
C LEU A 66 -1.73 9.81 0.13
N ASP A 67 -0.78 9.34 -0.68
CA ASP A 67 0.42 8.61 -0.20
C ASP A 67 1.27 9.50 0.71
N LEU A 68 1.49 10.76 0.31
CA LEU A 68 2.17 11.75 1.15
C LEU A 68 1.40 11.98 2.46
N LEU A 69 0.07 12.07 2.40
CA LEU A 69 -0.76 12.22 3.60
C LEU A 69 -0.61 11.02 4.53
N PHE A 70 -0.61 9.79 4.00
CA PHE A 70 -0.36 8.57 4.76
C PHE A 70 0.98 8.64 5.52
N ILE A 71 2.08 8.94 4.82
CA ILE A 71 3.42 8.96 5.42
C ILE A 71 3.58 10.12 6.40
N SER A 72 3.06 11.30 6.05
CA SER A 72 3.12 12.50 6.90
C SER A 72 2.40 12.32 8.24
N HIS A 73 1.36 11.47 8.29
CA HIS A 73 0.67 11.12 9.53
C HIS A 73 1.59 10.44 10.55
N PHE A 74 2.64 9.77 10.09
CA PHE A 74 3.61 9.11 10.98
C PHE A 74 4.91 9.91 11.13
N ALA A 75 5.22 10.81 10.20
CA ALA A 75 6.48 11.55 10.17
C ALA A 75 6.72 12.43 11.42
N HIS A 76 5.66 12.85 12.12
CA HIS A 76 5.76 13.61 13.36
C HIS A 76 5.97 12.74 14.61
N MET A 77 5.88 11.41 14.51
CA MET A 77 6.04 10.48 15.63
C MET A 77 7.51 10.08 15.85
N GLN A 78 8.39 11.07 15.92
CA GLN A 78 9.82 10.83 16.10
C GLN A 78 10.12 10.52 17.56
N GLY A 79 10.15 9.25 17.91
CA GLY A 79 10.49 8.81 19.26
C GLY A 79 10.11 7.36 19.54
N ALA A 80 10.74 6.80 20.57
CA ALA A 80 10.33 5.53 21.14
C ALA A 80 9.26 5.79 22.22
N ILE A 81 8.18 5.00 22.19
CA ILE A 81 7.08 5.04 23.15
C ILE A 81 7.17 3.76 23.98
N LYS A 82 7.40 3.88 25.29
CA LYS A 82 7.36 2.75 26.23
C LYS A 82 5.93 2.58 26.74
N PHE A 83 5.46 1.34 26.77
CA PHE A 83 4.13 0.94 27.23
C PHE A 83 4.22 0.22 28.58
N ASP A 84 3.09 0.14 29.29
CA ASP A 84 2.99 -0.52 30.59
C ASP A 84 3.30 -2.02 30.52
N SER A 85 3.08 -2.63 29.35
CA SER A 85 3.51 -4.00 29.03
C SER A 85 5.03 -4.19 28.92
N ASN A 86 5.84 -3.16 29.18
CA ASN A 86 7.30 -3.09 28.96
C ASN A 86 7.75 -3.19 27.50
N TRP A 87 6.80 -3.10 26.56
CA TRP A 87 7.11 -2.98 25.15
C TRP A 87 7.46 -1.54 24.78
N THR A 88 8.40 -1.41 23.88
CA THR A 88 8.80 -0.14 23.29
C THR A 88 8.43 -0.15 21.82
N LEU A 89 7.68 0.84 21.38
CA LEU A 89 7.31 1.03 19.98
C LEU A 89 8.06 2.23 19.41
N ARG A 90 8.61 2.08 18.22
CA ARG A 90 9.13 3.20 17.43
C ARG A 90 8.57 3.12 16.02
N ILE A 91 8.11 4.24 15.49
CA ILE A 91 7.60 4.33 14.13
C ILE A 91 8.45 5.34 13.36
N ASP A 92 9.01 4.93 12.24
CA ASP A 92 9.81 5.80 11.37
C ASP A 92 9.19 5.85 9.97
N ALA A 93 8.95 7.06 9.49
CA ALA A 93 8.38 7.31 8.17
C ALA A 93 9.47 7.83 7.22
N HIS A 94 9.62 7.21 6.06
CA HIS A 94 10.70 7.50 5.11
C HIS A 94 10.15 7.85 3.73
N PHE A 95 10.60 8.98 3.19
CA PHE A 95 10.45 9.32 1.78
C PHE A 95 11.66 8.81 1.02
N ILE A 96 11.47 7.79 0.18
CA ILE A 96 12.56 7.20 -0.61
C ILE A 96 12.79 8.01 -1.89
N GLY A 97 11.75 8.74 -2.33
CA GLY A 97 11.76 9.59 -3.52
C GLY A 97 11.37 8.81 -4.78
N GLY A 98 10.61 9.45 -5.67
CA GLY A 98 10.22 8.88 -6.96
C GLY A 98 11.39 8.86 -7.95
N GLY A 99 11.42 7.86 -8.84
CA GLY A 99 12.39 7.80 -9.95
C GLY A 99 13.10 6.45 -10.10
N ARG A 100 12.88 5.50 -9.20
CA ARG A 100 13.37 4.12 -9.33
C ARG A 100 12.22 3.22 -9.75
N HIS A 101 12.44 2.44 -10.80
CA HIS A 101 11.42 1.58 -11.40
C HIS A 101 11.94 0.15 -11.50
N PHE A 102 11.07 -0.83 -11.28
CA PHE A 102 11.34 -2.22 -11.63
C PHE A 102 11.08 -2.35 -13.13
N ARG A 103 12.16 -2.36 -13.90
CA ARG A 103 12.15 -2.03 -15.34
C ARG A 103 11.70 -0.58 -15.52
N THR A 104 10.48 -0.37 -16.02
CA THR A 104 9.87 0.94 -16.30
C THR A 104 8.67 1.23 -15.39
N TRP A 105 8.37 0.35 -14.44
CA TRP A 105 7.17 0.43 -13.61
C TRP A 105 7.46 0.51 -12.11
N GLU A 106 6.67 1.32 -11.42
CA GLU A 106 6.50 1.29 -9.97
C GLU A 106 5.58 0.12 -9.62
N VAL A 107 6.02 -0.78 -8.72
CA VAL A 107 5.25 -1.99 -8.34
C VAL A 107 4.59 -1.85 -6.97
N ALA A 108 5.00 -0.85 -6.19
CA ALA A 108 4.41 -0.50 -4.91
C ALA A 108 4.70 0.96 -4.59
N ASP A 109 3.71 1.71 -4.11
CA ASP A 109 3.90 3.11 -3.73
C ASP A 109 4.42 3.22 -2.28
N ILE A 110 4.00 2.27 -1.42
CA ILE A 110 4.32 2.23 0.02
C ILE A 110 4.87 0.86 0.43
N GLY A 111 6.05 0.86 1.06
CA GLY A 111 6.60 -0.29 1.78
C GLY A 111 6.25 -0.25 3.27
N LEU A 112 5.82 -1.36 3.85
CA LEU A 112 5.60 -1.52 5.29
C LEU A 112 6.61 -2.51 5.84
N MET A 113 7.40 -2.08 6.82
CA MET A 113 8.38 -2.90 7.51
C MET A 113 8.04 -2.99 8.99
N VAL A 114 8.07 -4.20 9.53
CA VAL A 114 7.94 -4.44 10.96
C VAL A 114 9.18 -5.16 11.46
N MET A 115 9.74 -4.72 12.57
CA MET A 115 10.86 -5.36 13.25
C MET A 115 10.45 -5.67 14.68
N PHE A 116 10.69 -6.90 15.11
CA PHE A 116 10.60 -7.30 16.52
C PHE A 116 12.00 -7.44 17.08
N ARG A 117 12.22 -6.84 18.24
CA ARG A 117 13.47 -6.89 18.98
C ARG A 117 13.22 -7.39 20.38
N LYS A 118 14.18 -8.15 20.90
CA LYS A 118 14.25 -8.55 22.29
C LYS A 118 15.55 -8.04 22.86
N ASN A 119 15.49 -7.18 23.88
CA ASN A 119 16.66 -6.55 24.50
C ASN A 119 17.60 -5.92 23.46
N GLY A 120 17.05 -5.16 22.51
CA GLY A 120 17.83 -4.48 21.49
C GLY A 120 18.38 -5.39 20.38
N ARG A 121 18.05 -6.68 20.34
CA ARG A 121 18.43 -7.59 19.23
C ARG A 121 17.22 -7.93 18.40
N ILE A 122 17.31 -7.78 17.09
CA ILE A 122 16.20 -8.15 16.20
C ILE A 122 16.02 -9.65 16.24
N THR A 123 14.80 -10.09 16.56
CA THR A 123 14.38 -11.49 16.58
C THR A 123 13.60 -11.86 15.33
N ARG A 124 12.94 -10.89 14.69
CA ARG A 124 12.14 -11.10 13.48
C ARG A 124 11.94 -9.81 12.70
N SER A 125 11.74 -9.94 11.40
CA SER A 125 11.27 -8.84 10.57
C SER A 125 10.22 -9.30 9.56
N LYS A 126 9.32 -8.38 9.18
CA LYS A 126 8.30 -8.59 8.15
C LYS A 126 8.24 -7.42 7.19
N LEU A 127 7.93 -7.71 5.93
CA LEU A 127 7.81 -6.72 4.87
C LEU A 127 6.52 -6.93 4.07
N ALA A 128 5.77 -5.87 3.82
CA ALA A 128 4.64 -5.85 2.91
C ALA A 128 4.73 -4.65 1.98
N PHE A 129 4.08 -4.75 0.82
CA PHE A 129 4.11 -3.71 -0.21
C PHE A 129 2.70 -3.38 -0.66
N LEU A 130 2.40 -2.09 -0.68
CA LEU A 130 1.11 -1.56 -1.05
C LEU A 130 1.24 -0.72 -2.32
N GLN A 131 0.56 -1.11 -3.39
CA GLN A 131 0.29 -0.24 -4.52
C GLN A 131 -1.00 0.53 -4.25
N SER A 132 -0.89 1.85 -4.12
CA SER A 132 -2.03 2.73 -3.87
C SER A 132 -2.83 2.99 -5.16
N LYS A 133 -4.16 3.06 -5.02
CA LYS A 133 -5.09 3.47 -6.09
C LYS A 133 -6.29 4.19 -5.46
N LYS A 134 -6.71 5.32 -6.03
CA LYS A 134 -7.89 6.06 -5.55
C LYS A 134 -9.16 5.75 -6.34
N LEU A 135 -10.28 5.85 -5.66
CA LEU A 135 -11.59 5.90 -6.28
C LEU A 135 -11.81 7.27 -6.93
N TYR A 136 -12.34 7.30 -8.15
CA TYR A 136 -12.61 8.54 -8.88
C TYR A 136 -14.09 8.92 -8.75
N ALA A 137 -14.35 10.15 -8.29
CA ALA A 137 -15.69 10.75 -8.34
C ALA A 137 -16.13 10.98 -9.78
N SER A 138 -17.44 10.87 -10.05
CA SER A 138 -18.03 11.35 -11.29
C SER A 138 -18.18 12.89 -11.24
N PRO A 139 -17.90 13.63 -12.33
CA PRO A 139 -17.51 13.18 -13.67
C PRO A 139 -15.98 13.17 -13.92
N LEU A 140 -15.14 13.25 -12.88
CA LEU A 140 -13.68 13.38 -13.03
C LEU A 140 -13.09 12.32 -13.95
N LYS A 141 -12.25 12.73 -14.90
CA LYS A 141 -11.58 11.82 -15.83
C LYS A 141 -10.19 11.45 -15.29
N TYR A 142 -9.73 10.26 -15.62
CA TYR A 142 -8.33 9.89 -15.40
C TYR A 142 -7.48 10.51 -16.50
N LYS A 143 -6.47 11.28 -16.10
CA LYS A 143 -5.49 11.92 -17.00
C LYS A 143 -4.12 11.35 -16.62
N PRO A 144 -3.62 10.30 -17.33
CA PRO A 144 -2.35 9.66 -16.98
C PRO A 144 -1.13 10.55 -17.23
N GLN A 145 -1.27 11.56 -18.09
CA GLN A 145 -0.20 12.48 -18.46
C GLN A 145 -0.69 13.92 -18.42
N ASP A 146 0.22 14.82 -18.07
CA ASP A 146 0.01 16.25 -18.19
C ASP A 146 -0.01 16.61 -19.68
N PRO A 147 -1.07 17.28 -20.19
CA PRO A 147 -1.19 17.59 -21.62
C PRO A 147 -0.09 18.55 -22.12
N HIS A 148 0.56 19.27 -21.21
CA HIS A 148 1.66 20.19 -21.49
C HIS A 148 3.03 19.58 -21.14
N PHE A 149 3.09 18.28 -20.84
CA PHE A 149 4.31 17.55 -20.47
C PHE A 149 5.09 18.20 -19.30
N ARG A 150 4.39 18.91 -18.42
CA ARG A 150 5.01 19.59 -17.28
C ARG A 150 5.46 18.59 -16.22
N ALA A 151 6.68 18.78 -15.74
CA ALA A 151 7.29 18.00 -14.66
C ALA A 151 7.85 18.92 -13.56
N GLY A 152 7.94 18.40 -12.33
CA GLY A 152 8.48 19.13 -11.18
C GLY A 152 7.76 20.46 -10.94
N LEU A 153 8.54 21.53 -10.73
CA LEU A 153 8.04 22.89 -10.49
C LEU A 153 7.19 23.43 -11.66
N GLY A 154 7.36 22.90 -12.88
CA GLY A 154 6.54 23.31 -14.03
C GLY A 154 5.05 23.02 -13.82
N ARG A 155 4.69 22.05 -12.97
CA ARG A 155 3.29 21.75 -12.62
C ARG A 155 2.63 22.82 -11.74
N LEU A 156 3.40 23.75 -11.18
CA LEU A 156 2.87 24.91 -10.44
C LEU A 156 2.27 25.97 -11.38
N LEU A 157 2.70 25.97 -12.65
CA LEU A 157 2.17 26.88 -13.66
C LEU A 157 0.88 26.28 -14.21
N VAL A 158 -0.24 26.95 -13.94
CA VAL A 158 -1.57 26.58 -14.42
C VAL A 158 -1.92 27.52 -15.57
N THR A 159 -2.41 27.00 -16.70
CA THR A 159 -2.86 27.87 -17.80
C THR A 159 -4.14 28.60 -17.42
N GLU A 160 -4.51 29.65 -18.15
CA GLU A 160 -5.76 30.37 -17.89
C GLU A 160 -6.98 29.45 -18.05
N GLU A 161 -6.96 28.55 -19.03
CA GLU A 161 -8.02 27.57 -19.26
C GLU A 161 -8.14 26.58 -18.10
N GLU A 162 -7.01 26.04 -17.62
CA GLU A 162 -6.98 25.14 -16.48
C GLU A 162 -7.46 25.85 -15.21
N HIS A 163 -7.07 27.11 -15.01
CA HIS A 163 -7.55 27.91 -13.89
C HIS A 163 -9.07 28.12 -13.94
N CYS A 164 -9.62 28.43 -15.12
CA CYS A 164 -11.06 28.53 -15.34
C CYS A 164 -11.79 27.21 -15.04
N GLU A 165 -11.21 26.07 -15.42
CA GLU A 165 -11.76 24.75 -15.06
C GLU A 165 -11.74 24.50 -13.54
N LEU A 166 -10.70 24.92 -12.83
CA LEU A 166 -10.56 24.73 -11.38
C LEU A 166 -11.58 25.53 -10.57
N VAL A 167 -11.87 26.78 -10.97
CA VAL A 167 -12.84 27.63 -10.27
C VAL A 167 -14.30 27.34 -10.67
N LYS A 168 -14.50 26.57 -11.75
CA LYS A 168 -15.84 26.21 -12.21
C LYS A 168 -16.55 25.37 -11.16
N THR A 169 -17.74 25.80 -10.80
CA THR A 169 -18.61 25.02 -9.92
C THR A 169 -18.95 23.67 -10.54
N MET A 170 -18.66 22.59 -9.82
CA MET A 170 -19.02 21.22 -10.22
C MET A 170 -19.51 20.42 -9.02
N LEU A 171 -20.51 19.58 -9.24
CA LEU A 171 -20.96 18.59 -8.28
C LEU A 171 -20.23 17.27 -8.56
N LEU A 172 -19.37 16.86 -7.62
CA LEU A 172 -18.62 15.62 -7.69
C LEU A 172 -19.31 14.55 -6.86
N LYS A 173 -19.45 13.34 -7.40
CA LYS A 173 -20.20 12.25 -6.75
C LYS A 173 -19.40 10.96 -6.67
N TYR A 174 -19.35 10.37 -5.48
CA TYR A 174 -18.98 8.99 -5.26
C TYR A 174 -20.23 8.12 -5.17
N SER A 175 -20.22 7.03 -5.91
CA SER A 175 -21.27 6.03 -5.90
C SER A 175 -20.66 4.63 -6.05
N GLU A 176 -21.48 3.61 -5.92
CA GLU A 176 -21.11 2.23 -6.25
C GLU A 176 -20.53 2.06 -7.67
N LYS A 177 -20.92 2.93 -8.61
CA LYS A 177 -20.44 2.92 -10.00
C LYS A 177 -19.11 3.66 -10.19
N SER A 178 -18.63 4.39 -9.18
CA SER A 178 -17.32 5.05 -9.22
C SER A 178 -16.21 4.01 -9.41
N LYS A 179 -15.15 4.37 -10.14
CA LYS A 179 -14.12 3.41 -10.59
C LYS A 179 -12.73 3.79 -10.09
N TYR A 180 -11.90 2.78 -9.84
CA TYR A 180 -10.46 2.94 -9.63
C TYR A 180 -9.79 3.09 -10.98
N LYS A 181 -9.85 4.28 -11.58
CA LYS A 181 -9.54 4.46 -13.01
C LYS A 181 -8.08 4.20 -13.37
N ALA A 182 -7.17 4.43 -12.42
CA ALA A 182 -5.74 4.14 -12.54
C ALA A 182 -5.42 2.64 -12.35
N LEU A 183 -6.32 1.87 -11.74
CA LEU A 183 -6.20 0.42 -11.64
C LEU A 183 -6.68 -0.21 -12.94
N LYS A 184 -5.72 -0.62 -13.78
CA LYS A 184 -5.99 -1.26 -15.08
C LYS A 184 -5.64 -2.73 -15.00
N LEU A 185 -6.66 -3.58 -15.07
CA LEU A 185 -6.46 -5.03 -15.04
C LEU A 185 -5.71 -5.51 -16.29
N LYS A 186 -4.83 -6.48 -16.10
CA LYS A 186 -3.96 -7.08 -17.12
C LYS A 186 -3.11 -6.05 -17.87
N SER A 187 -2.81 -4.93 -17.23
CA SER A 187 -1.92 -3.91 -17.77
C SER A 187 -0.45 -4.31 -17.64
N GLU A 188 0.44 -3.59 -18.31
CA GLU A 188 1.88 -3.78 -18.17
C GLU A 188 2.36 -3.57 -16.72
N GLN A 189 1.77 -2.62 -15.99
CA GLN A 189 2.06 -2.41 -14.58
C GLN A 189 1.68 -3.64 -13.76
N GLU A 190 0.49 -4.20 -13.97
CA GLU A 190 0.07 -5.40 -13.27
C GLU A 190 0.98 -6.61 -13.59
N GLY A 191 1.40 -6.73 -14.85
CA GLY A 191 2.39 -7.73 -15.26
C GLY A 191 3.74 -7.54 -14.55
N ALA A 192 4.21 -6.30 -14.41
CA ALA A 192 5.42 -5.97 -13.65
C ALA A 192 5.29 -6.34 -12.16
N MET A 193 4.13 -6.04 -11.56
CA MET A 193 3.80 -6.45 -10.20
C MET A 193 3.81 -7.97 -10.03
N SER A 194 3.19 -8.72 -10.95
CA SER A 194 3.18 -10.20 -10.90
C SER A 194 4.60 -10.77 -11.03
N MET A 195 5.42 -10.27 -11.96
CA MET A 195 6.82 -10.70 -12.10
C MET A 195 7.63 -10.42 -10.83
N PHE A 196 7.46 -9.25 -10.22
CA PHE A 196 8.12 -8.90 -8.96
C PHE A 196 7.69 -9.85 -7.84
N SER A 197 6.38 -10.06 -7.69
CA SER A 197 5.79 -10.96 -6.70
C SER A 197 6.34 -12.38 -6.82
N SER A 198 6.32 -12.96 -8.03
CA SER A 198 6.84 -14.32 -8.27
C SER A 198 8.35 -14.41 -8.06
N ARG A 199 9.13 -13.41 -8.51
CA ARG A 199 10.59 -13.41 -8.39
C ARG A 199 11.06 -13.40 -6.93
N HIS A 200 10.35 -12.69 -6.07
CA HIS A 200 10.74 -12.48 -4.69
C HIS A 200 9.91 -13.31 -3.69
N ASN A 201 8.91 -14.06 -4.17
CA ASN A 201 7.94 -14.77 -3.35
C ASN A 201 7.25 -13.84 -2.33
N ILE A 202 6.75 -12.69 -2.81
CA ILE A 202 6.12 -11.66 -1.97
C ILE A 202 4.73 -11.38 -2.48
N THR A 203 3.73 -11.48 -1.60
CA THR A 203 2.38 -11.01 -1.91
C THR A 203 2.36 -9.49 -1.94
N LEU A 204 1.98 -8.93 -3.09
CA LEU A 204 1.67 -7.51 -3.22
C LEU A 204 0.21 -7.26 -2.87
N HIS A 205 -0.08 -6.08 -2.33
CA HIS A 205 -1.45 -5.66 -2.00
C HIS A 205 -1.76 -4.33 -2.67
N TYR A 206 -3.05 -4.08 -2.89
CA TYR A 206 -3.53 -2.76 -3.26
C TYR A 206 -4.05 -2.03 -2.03
N LEU A 207 -3.63 -0.78 -1.85
CA LEU A 207 -4.24 0.18 -0.93
C LEU A 207 -5.23 1.05 -1.71
N LEU A 208 -6.52 0.78 -1.51
CA LEU A 208 -7.60 1.46 -2.17
C LEU A 208 -8.07 2.66 -1.34
N TYR A 209 -7.75 3.87 -1.80
CA TYR A 209 -8.25 5.10 -1.21
C TYR A 209 -9.71 5.32 -1.61
N ASN A 210 -10.57 5.40 -0.60
CA ASN A 210 -12.00 5.67 -0.77
C ASN A 210 -12.42 6.88 0.06
N PRO A 211 -13.52 7.57 -0.33
CA PRO A 211 -14.14 8.56 0.53
C PRO A 211 -14.59 7.93 1.85
N SER A 212 -14.92 8.77 2.82
CA SER A 212 -15.45 8.30 4.11
C SER A 212 -16.79 7.57 3.97
N LEU A 213 -17.61 7.97 3.00
CA LEU A 213 -18.97 7.46 2.76
C LEU A 213 -19.21 7.18 1.27
N ILE A 214 -20.05 6.19 0.97
CA ILE A 214 -20.63 5.96 -0.35
C ILE A 214 -22.11 5.59 -0.13
N PRO A 215 -23.08 6.30 -0.76
CA PRO A 215 -22.88 7.45 -1.64
C PRO A 215 -22.35 8.69 -0.90
N TRP A 216 -21.63 9.56 -1.63
CA TRP A 216 -21.15 10.87 -1.14
C TRP A 216 -21.14 11.88 -2.29
N GLU A 217 -21.42 13.15 -2.01
CA GLU A 217 -21.33 14.22 -2.99
C GLU A 217 -20.77 15.50 -2.38
N ILE A 218 -20.05 16.27 -3.20
CA ILE A 218 -19.47 17.54 -2.79
C ILE A 218 -19.44 18.52 -3.97
N LYS A 219 -19.73 19.79 -3.68
CA LYS A 219 -19.60 20.90 -4.62
C LYS A 219 -18.17 21.45 -4.53
N THR A 220 -17.49 21.56 -5.66
CA THR A 220 -16.19 22.22 -5.79
C THR A 220 -16.35 23.52 -6.60
N PRO A 221 -15.60 24.61 -6.32
CA PRO A 221 -14.73 24.81 -5.16
C PRO A 221 -15.48 24.67 -3.83
N VAL A 222 -14.79 24.22 -2.79
CA VAL A 222 -15.38 23.95 -1.49
C VAL A 222 -15.59 25.28 -0.76
N GLU A 223 -16.84 25.65 -0.50
CA GLU A 223 -17.20 26.91 0.18
C GLU A 223 -17.12 26.80 1.71
N GLY A 224 -17.16 25.58 2.26
CA GLY A 224 -17.04 25.31 3.70
C GLY A 224 -16.63 23.87 3.95
N VAL A 225 -15.91 23.64 5.05
CA VAL A 225 -15.45 22.29 5.43
C VAL A 225 -16.68 21.45 5.81
N PRO A 226 -16.99 20.37 5.07
CA PRO A 226 -18.11 19.52 5.43
C PRO A 226 -17.77 18.75 6.71
N THR A 227 -18.74 18.62 7.60
CA THR A 227 -18.63 17.72 8.75
C THR A 227 -18.90 16.29 8.28
N ILE A 228 -17.95 15.39 8.51
CA ILE A 228 -18.09 13.95 8.21
C ILE A 228 -17.65 13.18 9.46
N ASP A 229 -18.63 12.80 10.29
CA ASP A 229 -18.34 12.19 11.59
C ASP A 229 -18.01 10.69 11.50
N GLU A 230 -18.31 10.06 10.36
CA GLU A 230 -18.16 8.63 10.15
C GLU A 230 -17.21 8.30 9.00
N ASN A 231 -16.41 7.24 9.17
CA ASN A 231 -15.59 6.64 8.11
C ASN A 231 -16.04 5.19 7.83
N LYS A 232 -17.24 5.04 7.26
CA LYS A 232 -17.84 3.72 6.98
C LYS A 232 -17.13 3.00 5.84
N VAL A 233 -16.77 3.72 4.78
CA VAL A 233 -16.06 3.16 3.63
C VAL A 233 -14.57 3.13 3.91
N GLY A 234 -13.88 4.26 3.89
CA GLY A 234 -12.48 4.30 4.33
C GLY A 234 -11.49 3.61 3.39
N CYS A 235 -10.21 3.78 3.66
CA CYS A 235 -9.11 3.08 2.99
C CYS A 235 -9.24 1.57 3.17
N ARG A 236 -9.10 0.82 2.08
CA ARG A 236 -9.21 -0.64 2.05
C ARG A 236 -7.96 -1.29 1.50
N VAL A 237 -7.62 -2.46 2.01
CA VAL A 237 -6.53 -3.29 1.50
C VAL A 237 -7.10 -4.56 0.90
N ILE A 238 -6.62 -4.93 -0.28
CA ILE A 238 -6.90 -6.21 -0.93
C ILE A 238 -5.60 -6.82 -1.45
N SER A 239 -5.47 -8.14 -1.43
CA SER A 239 -4.30 -8.78 -2.01
C SER A 239 -4.40 -8.78 -3.54
N LYS A 240 -3.25 -8.65 -4.22
CA LYS A 240 -3.20 -8.74 -5.68
C LYS A 240 -3.70 -10.10 -6.19
N PRO A 241 -3.30 -11.26 -5.62
CA PRO A 241 -3.79 -12.57 -6.09
C PRO A 241 -5.31 -12.71 -6.01
N PHE A 242 -5.94 -12.12 -5.00
CA PHE A 242 -7.40 -12.06 -4.90
C PHE A 242 -7.99 -11.30 -6.08
N LEU A 243 -7.49 -10.08 -6.37
CA LEU A 243 -7.96 -9.27 -7.49
C LEU A 243 -7.78 -10.00 -8.83
N ASP A 244 -6.60 -10.59 -9.06
CA ASP A 244 -6.29 -11.33 -10.29
C ASP A 244 -7.31 -12.47 -10.51
N THR A 245 -7.62 -13.20 -9.45
CA THR A 245 -8.56 -14.34 -9.48
C THR A 245 -10.00 -13.87 -9.69
N SER A 246 -10.46 -12.89 -8.91
CA SER A 246 -11.85 -12.40 -8.96
C SER A 246 -12.21 -11.74 -10.29
N PHE A 247 -11.22 -11.25 -11.04
CA PHE A 247 -11.42 -10.52 -12.29
C PHE A 247 -10.73 -11.16 -13.50
N GLN A 248 -10.39 -12.44 -13.43
CA GLN A 248 -9.76 -13.18 -14.52
C GLN A 248 -10.55 -13.11 -15.84
N ASP A 249 -11.89 -13.02 -15.78
CA ASP A 249 -12.76 -12.98 -16.98
C ASP A 249 -12.96 -11.56 -17.53
N LYS A 250 -12.43 -10.54 -16.86
CA LYS A 250 -12.54 -9.15 -17.34
C LYS A 250 -11.56 -8.90 -18.48
N GLN A 251 -11.95 -7.94 -19.32
CA GLN A 251 -11.15 -7.50 -20.45
C GLN A 251 -9.88 -6.78 -20.00
N VAL A 252 -8.86 -6.79 -20.85
CA VAL A 252 -7.62 -6.02 -20.65
C VAL A 252 -7.96 -4.53 -20.47
N ASN A 253 -7.25 -3.85 -19.56
CA ASN A 253 -7.46 -2.45 -19.18
C ASN A 253 -8.82 -2.13 -18.57
N TYR A 254 -9.57 -3.15 -18.15
CA TYR A 254 -10.77 -2.93 -17.34
C TYR A 254 -10.40 -2.23 -16.03
N ALA A 255 -11.20 -1.24 -15.65
CA ALA A 255 -11.09 -0.54 -14.37
C ALA A 255 -12.27 -0.93 -13.48
N PRO A 256 -12.05 -1.62 -12.35
CA PRO A 256 -13.12 -2.06 -11.47
C PRO A 256 -13.81 -0.87 -10.81
N SER A 257 -15.12 -0.99 -10.62
CA SER A 257 -15.90 -0.09 -9.78
C SER A 257 -15.80 -0.47 -8.30
N TYR A 258 -16.20 0.45 -7.42
CA TYR A 258 -16.36 0.13 -6.00
C TYR A 258 -17.29 -1.07 -5.80
N LYS A 259 -18.40 -1.12 -6.54
CA LYS A 259 -19.32 -2.27 -6.52
C LYS A 259 -18.64 -3.57 -6.93
N ASP A 260 -17.86 -3.55 -8.01
CA ASP A 260 -17.17 -4.75 -8.49
C ASP A 260 -16.26 -5.34 -7.40
N ILE A 261 -15.44 -4.48 -6.76
CA ILE A 261 -14.55 -4.91 -5.65
C ILE A 261 -15.37 -5.42 -4.47
N ARG A 262 -16.42 -4.70 -4.08
CA ARG A 262 -17.30 -5.06 -2.97
C ARG A 262 -17.95 -6.43 -3.17
N ASP A 263 -18.54 -6.64 -4.33
CA ASP A 263 -19.32 -7.84 -4.63
C ASP A 263 -18.39 -9.06 -4.77
N ALA A 264 -17.19 -8.88 -5.34
CA ALA A 264 -16.14 -9.89 -5.34
C ALA A 264 -15.68 -10.25 -3.92
N PHE A 265 -15.42 -9.25 -3.07
CA PHE A 265 -14.91 -9.47 -1.72
C PHE A 265 -15.94 -10.15 -0.82
N LYS A 266 -17.22 -9.75 -0.89
CA LYS A 266 -18.30 -10.39 -0.13
C LYS A 266 -18.49 -11.88 -0.45
N LYS A 267 -18.20 -12.28 -1.69
CA LYS A 267 -18.32 -13.69 -2.11
C LYS A 267 -17.33 -14.59 -1.37
N ASP A 268 -16.11 -14.10 -1.15
CA ASP A 268 -15.01 -14.90 -0.59
C ASP A 268 -14.79 -14.63 0.92
N PHE A 269 -15.38 -13.56 1.47
CA PHE A 269 -15.20 -13.13 2.86
C PHE A 269 -16.52 -12.73 3.55
N SER A 270 -17.60 -13.50 3.33
CA SER A 270 -18.97 -13.22 3.82
C SER A 270 -19.07 -12.93 5.32
N ASP A 271 -18.15 -13.45 6.12
CA ASP A 271 -18.20 -13.45 7.57
C ASP A 271 -17.48 -12.24 8.21
N GLN A 272 -16.94 -11.34 7.39
CA GLN A 272 -16.22 -10.15 7.86
C GLN A 272 -17.07 -8.89 7.73
N GLU A 273 -17.00 -7.98 8.72
CA GLU A 273 -17.52 -6.59 8.62
C GLU A 273 -16.87 -5.77 7.48
N SER A 274 -15.94 -6.37 6.74
CA SER A 274 -15.18 -5.80 5.64
C SER A 274 -15.98 -5.88 4.34
N VAL A 275 -16.49 -4.73 3.89
CA VAL A 275 -17.43 -4.67 2.76
C VAL A 275 -16.73 -4.72 1.39
N ALA A 276 -15.56 -4.11 1.24
CA ALA A 276 -14.86 -3.98 -0.04
C ALA A 276 -13.33 -4.09 0.13
N GLY A 277 -12.89 -5.10 0.89
CA GLY A 277 -11.52 -5.24 1.37
C GLY A 277 -11.40 -5.01 2.87
N TRP A 278 -10.25 -5.40 3.43
CA TRP A 278 -9.93 -5.17 4.83
C TRP A 278 -9.78 -3.68 5.09
N LYS A 279 -10.30 -3.18 6.22
CA LYS A 279 -9.95 -1.83 6.66
C LYS A 279 -8.43 -1.75 6.84
N MET A 280 -7.82 -0.62 6.47
CA MET A 280 -6.37 -0.43 6.52
C MET A 280 -5.77 -0.77 7.89
N GLU A 281 -6.39 -0.29 8.97
CA GLU A 281 -5.97 -0.54 10.34
C GLU A 281 -6.05 -2.03 10.72
N ASN A 282 -7.07 -2.76 10.25
CA ASN A 282 -7.22 -4.19 10.51
C ASN A 282 -6.21 -5.01 9.69
N PHE A 283 -6.00 -4.65 8.42
CA PHE A 283 -4.96 -5.30 7.62
C PHE A 283 -3.59 -5.14 8.27
N ILE A 284 -3.20 -3.92 8.62
CA ILE A 284 -1.87 -3.66 9.17
C ILE A 284 -1.71 -4.34 10.55
N CYS A 285 -2.66 -4.17 11.46
CA CYS A 285 -2.50 -4.66 12.83
C CYS A 285 -2.78 -6.17 12.96
N ASP A 286 -3.83 -6.68 12.31
CA ASP A 286 -4.28 -8.05 12.53
C ASP A 286 -3.73 -9.03 11.48
N LEU A 287 -3.62 -8.63 10.21
CA LEU A 287 -3.17 -9.53 9.14
C LEU A 287 -1.66 -9.44 8.88
N PHE A 288 -1.08 -8.24 8.92
CA PHE A 288 0.34 -8.02 8.65
C PHE A 288 1.19 -8.14 9.91
N ILE A 289 0.96 -7.35 10.96
CA ILE A 289 1.81 -7.39 12.16
C ILE A 289 1.64 -8.71 12.91
N ASN A 290 0.40 -9.05 13.30
CA ASN A 290 0.11 -10.26 14.08
C ASN A 290 -0.18 -11.50 13.21
N GLY A 291 -0.46 -11.31 11.93
CA GLY A 291 -0.95 -12.38 11.05
C GLY A 291 0.10 -12.96 10.12
N LYS A 292 -0.39 -13.58 9.04
CA LYS A 292 0.43 -14.29 8.04
C LYS A 292 0.81 -13.43 6.84
N GLU A 293 0.25 -12.23 6.69
CA GLU A 293 0.54 -11.36 5.54
C GLU A 293 1.95 -10.79 5.63
N GLY A 294 2.56 -10.56 4.48
CA GLY A 294 3.93 -10.05 4.36
C GLY A 294 4.99 -11.14 4.40
N LEU A 295 6.14 -10.85 3.78
CA LEU A 295 7.31 -11.71 3.77
C LEU A 295 7.99 -11.64 5.15
N VAL A 296 8.19 -12.79 5.78
CA VAL A 296 9.03 -12.90 6.98
C VAL A 296 10.47 -13.07 6.52
N ASP A 297 11.37 -12.24 7.06
CA ASP A 297 12.81 -12.40 6.83
C ASP A 297 13.50 -12.85 8.12
N ASP A 298 13.81 -14.14 8.16
CA ASP A 298 14.59 -14.81 9.20
C ASP A 298 16.05 -15.02 8.75
N SER A 299 16.46 -14.45 7.60
CA SER A 299 17.84 -14.60 7.12
C SER A 299 18.83 -13.90 8.05
N PRO A 300 20.06 -14.45 8.21
CA PRO A 300 21.10 -13.80 9.01
C PRO A 300 21.35 -12.38 8.52
N ASN A 301 21.31 -11.40 9.42
CA ASN A 301 21.52 -9.98 9.11
C ASN A 301 20.57 -9.40 8.03
N PHE A 302 19.36 -9.97 7.87
CA PHE A 302 18.34 -9.44 6.95
C PHE A 302 18.79 -9.42 5.49
N GLN A 303 19.57 -10.41 5.06
CA GLN A 303 20.07 -10.47 3.69
C GLN A 303 18.94 -10.44 2.66
N THR A 304 17.78 -11.03 2.93
CA THR A 304 16.64 -10.99 2.00
C THR A 304 16.11 -9.57 1.86
N MET A 305 15.84 -8.89 2.98
CA MET A 305 15.39 -7.50 2.96
C MET A 305 16.44 -6.58 2.36
N LEU A 306 17.70 -6.71 2.77
CA LEU A 306 18.81 -5.96 2.18
C LEU A 306 18.87 -6.20 0.68
N ARG A 307 18.69 -7.44 0.19
CA ARG A 307 18.70 -7.73 -1.25
C ARG A 307 17.53 -7.07 -1.99
N ILE A 308 16.35 -6.98 -1.38
CA ILE A 308 15.18 -6.32 -1.99
C ILE A 308 15.33 -4.79 -1.97
N MET A 309 15.85 -4.24 -0.87
CA MET A 309 15.97 -2.81 -0.63
C MET A 309 17.23 -2.19 -1.28
N SER A 310 18.33 -2.95 -1.36
CA SER A 310 19.62 -2.50 -1.93
C SER A 310 19.73 -2.66 -3.44
N GLN A 311 18.81 -3.39 -4.07
CA GLN A 311 18.72 -3.36 -5.51
C GLN A 311 18.42 -1.93 -5.95
N LYS A 312 19.32 -1.33 -6.73
CA LYS A 312 19.26 0.07 -7.24
C LYS A 312 17.94 0.41 -7.96
N THR A 313 17.09 -0.59 -8.22
CA THR A 313 15.79 -0.54 -8.86
C THR A 313 14.60 -0.73 -7.89
N SER A 314 14.79 -0.58 -6.57
CA SER A 314 13.68 -0.79 -5.62
C SER A 314 12.55 0.22 -5.91
N PRO A 315 11.37 -0.26 -6.35
CA PRO A 315 10.35 0.55 -7.03
C PRO A 315 9.34 1.12 -6.04
N ILE A 316 9.83 1.77 -4.97
CA ILE A 316 9.01 2.18 -3.83
C ILE A 316 9.22 3.65 -3.56
N SER A 317 8.15 4.44 -3.59
CA SER A 317 8.20 5.88 -3.35
C SER A 317 8.35 6.24 -1.86
N SER A 318 7.70 5.49 -0.97
CA SER A 318 7.74 5.75 0.48
C SER A 318 7.73 4.48 1.33
N ALA A 319 8.19 4.56 2.58
CA ALA A 319 8.15 3.43 3.51
C ALA A 319 7.80 3.83 4.94
N LEU A 320 7.14 2.91 5.65
CA LEU A 320 6.86 3.00 7.08
C LEU A 320 7.54 1.84 7.80
N SER A 321 8.40 2.14 8.77
CA SER A 321 9.03 1.15 9.64
C SER A 321 8.38 1.19 11.02
N ILE A 322 8.05 0.02 11.56
CA ILE A 322 7.46 -0.16 12.88
C ILE A 322 8.37 -1.10 13.65
N THR A 323 9.05 -0.59 14.68
CA THR A 323 9.96 -1.37 15.51
C THR A 323 9.34 -1.58 16.88
N PHE A 324 9.29 -2.84 17.30
CA PHE A 324 8.97 -3.26 18.65
C PHE A 324 10.24 -3.71 19.35
N ASP A 325 10.46 -3.30 20.59
CA ASP A 325 11.51 -3.84 21.45
C ASP A 325 10.91 -4.19 22.81
N PHE A 326 11.11 -5.42 23.27
CA PHE A 326 10.57 -5.90 24.53
C PHE A 326 11.66 -6.51 25.41
N GLU A 327 11.45 -6.36 26.70
CA GLU A 327 12.23 -6.97 27.77
C GLU A 327 11.39 -8.10 28.36
N GLU A 328 12.03 -9.20 28.76
CA GLU A 328 11.37 -10.33 29.42
C GLU A 328 11.44 -10.19 30.94
#